data_AF-S4P0E6-F1
#
_entry.id   AF-S4P0E6-F1
#
_cell.length_a   1.000
_cell.length_b   1.000
_cell.length_c   1.000
_cell.angle_alpha   90.00
_cell.angle_beta   90.00
_cell.angle_gamma   90.00
#
_symmetry.space_group_name_H-M   'P 1'
#
loop_
_entity.id
_entity.type
_entity.pdbx_description
1 polymer ?
#
loop_
_entity_poly.entity_id
_entity_poly.type
_entity_poly.pdbx_seq_one_letter_code
_entity_poly.pdbx_strand_id
1 'polypeptide(L)'
;MYHYYNTEYLGAAHGISFILQMLLSVPGYLQHNKSAANDIQCTVDFILSLQTEEGNWPCCMEEIGLPEHKLLHWCHGAPGTVYLMAKAYLVFKDEKFRNACIKA
;
A
#
# COMPACT_ATOMS: atom_id res chain seq x y z
N MET A 1 4.65 7.19 -11.28
CA MET A 1 4.76 6.63 -9.91
C MET A 1 6.19 6.11 -9.72
N TYR A 2 6.54 5.48 -8.58
CA TYR A 2 7.84 4.81 -8.45
C TYR A 2 7.87 3.54 -9.33
N HIS A 3 9.02 3.23 -9.92
CA HIS A 3 9.18 2.04 -10.75
C HIS A 3 10.52 1.35 -10.50
N TYR A 4 10.56 0.03 -10.72
CA TYR A 4 11.77 -0.80 -10.70
C TYR A 4 11.75 -1.71 -11.93
N TYR A 5 12.86 -1.80 -12.67
CA TYR A 5 12.93 -2.50 -13.96
C TYR A 5 11.76 -2.19 -14.91
N ASN A 6 11.43 -0.89 -15.05
CA ASN A 6 10.33 -0.39 -15.88
C ASN A 6 8.92 -0.89 -15.49
N THR A 7 8.73 -1.35 -14.25
CA THR A 7 7.42 -1.78 -13.73
C THR A 7 7.06 -0.96 -12.50
N GLU A 8 5.83 -0.44 -12.47
CA GLU A 8 5.27 0.26 -11.32
C GLU A 8 4.70 -0.76 -10.32
N TYR A 9 5.58 -1.40 -9.55
CA TYR A 9 5.21 -2.42 -8.56
C TYR A 9 4.41 -1.83 -7.38
N LEU A 10 3.47 -2.62 -6.89
CA LEU A 10 2.61 -2.26 -5.75
C LEU A 10 3.06 -2.91 -4.45
N GLY A 11 3.62 -4.13 -4.51
CA GLY A 11 3.97 -4.94 -3.33
C GLY A 11 5.16 -4.43 -2.49
N ALA A 12 5.54 -5.18 -1.46
CA ALA A 12 6.50 -4.71 -0.44
C ALA A 12 7.97 -4.80 -0.87
N ALA A 13 8.36 -5.74 -1.73
CA ALA A 13 9.78 -5.95 -2.04
C ALA A 13 10.36 -4.82 -2.92
N HIS A 14 9.63 -4.43 -3.95
CA HIS A 14 10.11 -3.49 -4.98
C HIS A 14 9.08 -2.39 -5.31
N GLY A 15 7.96 -2.37 -4.59
CA GLY A 15 6.83 -1.52 -4.91
C GLY A 15 6.58 -0.42 -3.89
N ILE A 16 5.56 0.36 -4.21
CA ILE A 16 5.21 1.57 -3.46
C ILE A 16 4.73 1.27 -2.04
N SER A 17 4.23 0.06 -1.75
CA SER A 17 3.73 -0.28 -0.41
C SER A 17 4.78 -0.10 0.68
N PHE A 18 6.00 -0.61 0.46
CA PHE A 18 7.06 -0.48 1.47
C PHE A 18 7.65 0.93 1.52
N ILE A 19 7.72 1.63 0.38
CA ILE A 19 8.13 3.04 0.32
C ILE A 19 7.23 3.88 1.23
N LEU A 20 5.90 3.75 1.09
CA LEU A 20 4.93 4.44 1.92
C LEU A 20 5.05 4.01 3.40
N GLN A 21 5.21 2.71 3.68
CA GLN A 21 5.38 2.21 5.05
C GLN A 21 6.59 2.86 5.74
N MET A 22 7.70 3.02 5.02
CA MET A 22 8.89 3.70 5.52
C MET A 22 8.65 5.18 5.78
N LEU A 23 8.01 5.90 4.84
CA LEU A 23 7.68 7.32 5.01
C LEU A 23 6.75 7.55 6.21
N LEU A 24 5.74 6.70 6.40
CA LEU A 24 4.85 6.71 7.57
C LEU A 24 5.59 6.39 8.89
N SER A 25 6.78 5.80 8.82
CA SER A 25 7.57 5.39 9.98
C SER A 25 8.59 6.43 10.44
N VAL A 26 8.86 7.47 9.64
CA VAL A 26 9.78 8.54 10.03
C VAL A 26 9.11 9.48 11.04
N PRO A 27 9.61 9.57 12.29
CA PRO A 27 9.01 10.43 13.31
C PRO A 27 9.01 11.89 12.87
N GLY A 28 7.88 12.58 13.04
CA GLY A 28 7.76 14.00 12.73
C GLY A 28 7.61 14.34 11.25
N TYR A 29 7.87 13.42 10.31
CA TYR A 29 7.92 13.76 8.88
C TYR A 29 6.59 14.32 8.36
N LEU A 30 5.47 13.64 8.63
CA LEU A 30 4.13 14.10 8.20
C LEU A 30 3.67 15.35 8.94
N GLN A 31 4.16 15.58 10.17
CA GLN A 31 3.84 16.76 10.95
C GLN A 31 4.50 18.02 10.35
N HIS A 32 5.76 17.90 9.94
CA HIS A 32 6.54 19.03 9.41
C HIS A 32 6.34 19.24 7.90
N ASN A 33 6.03 18.20 7.13
CA ASN A 33 5.81 18.30 5.69
C ASN A 33 4.36 18.01 5.32
N LYS A 34 3.51 19.04 5.39
CA LYS A 34 2.06 18.92 5.14
C LYS A 34 1.70 18.56 3.71
N SER A 35 2.46 19.05 2.72
CA SER A 35 2.24 18.67 1.32
C SER A 35 2.50 17.19 1.12
N ALA A 36 3.66 16.69 1.58
CA ALA A 36 3.97 15.27 1.49
C ALA A 36 2.98 14.41 2.29
N ALA A 37 2.50 14.89 3.45
CA ALA A 37 1.50 14.17 4.23
C ALA A 37 0.21 13.93 3.45
N ASN A 38 -0.27 14.95 2.71
CA ASN A 38 -1.43 14.82 1.85
C ASN A 38 -1.17 13.81 0.72
N ASP A 39 -0.05 13.95 0.00
CA ASP A 39 0.27 13.07 -1.13
C ASP A 39 0.43 11.61 -0.69
N ILE A 40 1.07 11.38 0.46
CA ILE A 40 1.22 10.05 1.06
C ILE A 40 -0.15 9.49 1.42
N GLN A 41 -1.01 10.26 2.11
CA GLN A 41 -2.33 9.78 2.50
C GLN A 41 -3.20 9.45 1.28
N CYS A 42 -3.23 10.31 0.27
CA CYS A 42 -3.93 10.05 -0.99
C CYS A 42 -3.39 8.79 -1.69
N THR A 43 -2.08 8.57 -1.68
CA THR A 43 -1.49 7.37 -2.29
C THR A 43 -1.80 6.11 -1.49
N VAL A 44 -1.78 6.16 -0.15
CA VAL A 44 -2.19 5.02 0.70
C VAL A 44 -3.66 4.68 0.48
N ASP A 45 -4.52 5.70 0.36
CA ASP A 45 -5.95 5.51 0.05
C ASP A 45 -6.16 4.92 -1.35
N PHE A 46 -5.34 5.32 -2.33
CA PHE A 46 -5.32 4.68 -3.63
C PHE A 46 -4.94 3.20 -3.52
N ILE A 47 -3.85 2.85 -2.81
CA ILE A 47 -3.47 1.44 -2.61
C ILE A 47 -4.56 0.65 -1.91
N LEU A 48 -5.20 1.22 -0.88
CA LEU A 48 -6.36 0.60 -0.22
C LEU A 48 -7.49 0.30 -1.22
N SER A 49 -7.78 1.23 -2.13
CA SER A 49 -8.85 1.06 -3.13
C SER A 49 -8.60 -0.09 -4.12
N LEU A 50 -7.35 -0.55 -4.25
CA LEU A 50 -6.97 -1.67 -5.10
C LEU A 50 -7.16 -3.04 -4.42
N GLN A 51 -7.58 -3.09 -3.15
CA GLN A 51 -7.84 -4.36 -2.48
C GLN A 51 -9.02 -5.08 -3.14
N THR A 52 -8.78 -6.29 -3.63
CA THR A 52 -9.76 -7.09 -4.35
C THR A 52 -10.86 -7.59 -3.42
N GLU A 53 -11.96 -8.12 -3.97
CA GLU A 53 -13.04 -8.73 -3.16
C GLU A 53 -12.53 -9.88 -2.27
N GLU A 54 -11.57 -10.65 -2.77
CA GLU A 54 -10.90 -11.73 -2.04
C GLU A 54 -9.84 -11.24 -1.02
N GLY A 55 -9.58 -9.92 -0.97
CA GLY A 55 -8.65 -9.33 -0.01
C GLY A 55 -7.21 -9.19 -0.50
N ASN A 56 -6.91 -9.61 -1.73
CA ASN A 56 -5.58 -9.50 -2.33
C ASN A 56 -5.32 -8.11 -2.95
N TRP A 57 -4.09 -7.89 -3.42
CA TRP A 57 -3.69 -6.73 -4.22
C TRP A 57 -2.97 -7.15 -5.50
N PRO A 58 -3.08 -6.37 -6.59
CA PRO A 58 -2.31 -6.59 -7.81
C PRO A 58 -0.80 -6.49 -7.57
N CYS A 59 0.00 -7.15 -8.42
CA CYS A 59 1.46 -7.09 -8.36
C CYS A 59 1.99 -5.70 -8.72
N CYS A 60 1.44 -5.12 -9.78
CA CYS A 60 1.83 -3.85 -10.39
C CYS A 60 0.63 -3.14 -11.02
N MET A 61 0.83 -1.92 -11.51
CA MET A 61 -0.23 -1.09 -12.11
C MET A 61 -0.89 -1.73 -13.34
N GLU A 62 -0.11 -2.43 -14.15
CA GLU A 62 -0.59 -3.07 -15.38
C GLU A 62 -1.57 -4.22 -15.11
N GLU A 63 -1.56 -4.77 -13.88
CA GLU A 63 -2.49 -5.82 -13.48
C GLU A 63 -3.82 -5.29 -12.95
N ILE A 64 -3.97 -3.98 -12.72
CA ILE A 64 -5.22 -3.43 -12.17
C ILE A 64 -6.39 -3.71 -13.12
N GLY A 65 -7.45 -4.32 -12.59
CA GLY A 65 -8.65 -4.68 -13.34
C GLY A 65 -8.57 -6.02 -14.07
N LEU A 66 -7.46 -6.74 -13.98
CA LEU A 66 -7.39 -8.13 -14.44
C LEU A 66 -8.17 -9.06 -13.50
N PRO A 67 -8.78 -10.14 -14.02
CA PRO A 67 -9.65 -11.02 -13.23
C PRO A 67 -8.89 -11.93 -12.25
N GLU A 68 -7.58 -12.10 -12.41
CA GLU A 68 -6.78 -13.01 -11.58
C GLU A 68 -5.59 -12.31 -10.93
N HIS A 69 -5.57 -12.29 -9.60
CA HIS A 69 -4.45 -11.83 -8.79
C HIS A 69 -3.91 -12.99 -7.95
N LYS A 70 -3.02 -13.79 -8.56
CA LYS A 70 -2.58 -15.08 -8.00
C LYS A 70 -1.44 -15.00 -7.00
N LEU A 71 -0.74 -13.86 -6.91
CA LEU A 71 0.41 -13.73 -6.04
C LEU A 71 -0.04 -13.43 -4.62
N LEU A 72 0.21 -14.37 -3.71
CA LEU A 72 -0.02 -14.25 -2.27
C LEU A 72 1.31 -14.39 -1.55
N HIS A 73 2.22 -13.45 -1.82
CA HIS A 73 3.57 -13.45 -1.28
C HIS A 73 3.85 -12.17 -0.49
N TRP A 74 4.90 -12.21 0.33
CA TRP A 74 5.41 -10.99 0.97
C TRP A 74 5.88 -9.96 -0.08
N CYS A 75 6.52 -10.39 -1.16
CA CYS A 75 7.00 -9.47 -2.19
C CYS A 75 5.86 -8.84 -3.00
N HIS A 76 4.80 -9.60 -3.32
CA HIS A 76 3.68 -9.20 -4.17
C HIS A 76 2.37 -9.80 -3.63
N GLY A 77 1.38 -8.94 -3.37
CA GLY A 77 0.07 -9.32 -2.85
C GLY A 77 -0.15 -9.00 -1.36
N ALA A 78 -1.26 -9.51 -0.83
CA ALA A 78 -1.75 -9.24 0.52
C ALA A 78 -0.70 -9.43 1.63
N PRO A 79 0.09 -10.53 1.66
CA PRO A 79 1.02 -10.76 2.75
C PRO A 79 2.14 -9.71 2.88
N GLY A 80 2.39 -8.93 1.83
CA GLY A 80 3.30 -7.78 1.85
C GLY A 80 2.58 -6.45 2.08
N THR A 81 1.49 -6.22 1.35
CA THR A 81 0.77 -4.95 1.38
C THR A 81 0.06 -4.70 2.72
N VAL A 82 -0.29 -5.76 3.45
CA VAL A 82 -0.93 -5.66 4.78
C VAL A 82 -0.11 -4.84 5.78
N TYR A 83 1.23 -4.87 5.71
CA TYR A 83 2.08 -4.08 6.59
C TYR A 83 1.92 -2.57 6.39
N LEU A 84 1.67 -2.13 5.15
CA LEU A 84 1.33 -0.73 4.87
C LEU A 84 -0.01 -0.38 5.50
N MET A 85 -1.04 -1.22 5.34
CA MET A 85 -2.38 -0.97 5.91
C MET A 85 -2.30 -0.90 7.44
N ALA A 86 -1.58 -1.82 8.08
CA ALA A 86 -1.39 -1.81 9.53
C ALA A 86 -0.66 -0.53 9.99
N LYS A 87 0.39 -0.11 9.26
CA LYS A 87 1.11 1.12 9.58
C LYS A 87 0.23 2.36 9.38
N ALA A 88 -0.56 2.40 8.32
CA ALA A 88 -1.52 3.46 8.04
C ALA A 88 -2.57 3.57 9.15
N TYR A 89 -3.12 2.45 9.63
CA TYR A 89 -4.02 2.44 10.78
C TYR A 89 -3.35 3.04 12.03
N LEU A 90 -2.12 2.63 12.33
CA LEU A 90 -1.41 3.13 13.50
C LEU A 90 -1.15 4.64 13.45
N VAL A 91 -0.96 5.21 12.26
CA VAL A 91 -0.68 6.64 12.04
C VAL A 91 -1.95 7.47 11.92
N PHE A 92 -2.90 7.08 11.07
CA PHE A 92 -4.08 7.85 10.73
C PHE A 92 -5.30 7.55 11.62
N LYS A 93 -5.31 6.40 12.32
CA LYS A 93 -6.41 5.95 13.20
C LYS A 93 -7.77 5.80 12.49
N ASP A 94 -7.77 5.61 11.18
CA ASP A 94 -8.97 5.35 10.38
C ASP A 94 -9.22 3.84 10.26
N GLU A 95 -10.39 3.38 10.69
CA GLU A 95 -10.78 1.96 10.73
C GLU A 95 -10.77 1.30 9.34
N LYS A 96 -10.87 2.06 8.24
CA LYS A 96 -10.79 1.48 6.89
C LYS A 96 -9.49 0.69 6.67
N PHE A 97 -8.37 1.16 7.23
CA PHE A 97 -7.08 0.48 7.11
C PHE A 97 -7.02 -0.80 7.97
N ARG A 98 -7.64 -0.77 9.16
CA ARG A 98 -7.75 -1.96 10.01
C ARG A 98 -8.63 -3.02 9.36
N ASN A 99 -9.74 -2.62 8.76
CA ASN A 99 -10.64 -3.52 8.02
C ASN A 99 -9.92 -4.16 6.83
N ALA A 100 -9.09 -3.39 6.12
CA ALA A 100 -8.26 -3.94 5.04
C ALA A 100 -7.28 -4.99 5.55
N CYS A 101 -6.70 -4.82 6.75
CA CYS A 101 -5.84 -5.82 7.37
C CYS A 101 -6.57 -7.11 7.74
N ILE A 102 -7.83 -7.02 8.17
CA ILE A 102 -8.65 -8.18 8.52
C ILE A 102 -9.06 -8.97 7.27
N LYS A 103 -9.24 -8.26 6.16
CA LYS A 103 -9.62 -8.83 4.88
C LYS A 103 -8.43 -9.45 4.12
N ALA A 104 -7.22 -8.93 4.34
CA ALA A 104 -5.96 -9.40 3.77
C ALA A 104 -5.56 -10.78 4.29
#